data_AF-A0A3P2A9A9-F1
#
_entry.id   AF-A0A3P2A9A9-F1
#
_cell.length_a   1.000
_cell.length_b   1.000
_cell.length_c   1.000
_cell.angle_alpha   90.00
_cell.angle_beta   90.00
_cell.angle_gamma   90.00
#
_symmetry.space_group_name_H-M   'P 1'
#
loop_
_entity.id
_entity.type
_entity.pdbx_description
1 polymer ?
#
loop_
_entity_poly.entity_id
_entity_poly.type
_entity_poly.pdbx_seq_one_letter_code
_entity_poly.pdbx_strand_id
1 'polypeptide(L)'
;MKQKKDKQEKLIKLVMELGDFFISCDGNIDERELNFVDQYIPNLVANGIMSKKELEDIRDSLTHSLNIDELIERTKNMISYVAEKEEYPLAKTLSYFIKTLIEADGEIHPNEVQYYDLWKKGIGIDDNTDISDINIDV
;
A
#
# COMPACT_ATOMS: atom_id res chain seq x y z
N MET A 1 -20.15 -13.26 -10.01
CA MET A 1 -19.88 -13.03 -8.56
C MET A 1 -18.48 -13.45 -8.15
N LYS A 2 -17.98 -14.64 -8.53
CA LYS A 2 -16.63 -15.13 -8.15
C LYS A 2 -15.47 -14.21 -8.58
N GLN A 3 -15.39 -13.81 -9.86
CA GLN A 3 -14.32 -12.91 -10.34
C GLN A 3 -14.24 -11.54 -9.65
N LYS A 4 -15.37 -10.99 -9.17
CA LYS A 4 -15.37 -9.69 -8.48
C LYS A 4 -14.74 -9.82 -7.10
N LYS A 5 -15.01 -10.93 -6.40
CA LYS A 5 -14.46 -11.24 -5.09
C LYS A 5 -12.95 -11.49 -5.17
N ASP A 6 -12.50 -12.27 -6.15
CA ASP A 6 -11.07 -12.55 -6.34
C ASP A 6 -10.25 -11.26 -6.61
N LYS A 7 -10.79 -10.32 -7.41
CA LYS A 7 -10.12 -9.03 -7.67
C LYS A 7 -10.05 -8.16 -6.42
N GLN A 8 -11.10 -8.17 -5.61
CA GLN A 8 -11.18 -7.41 -4.38
C GLN A 8 -10.22 -7.96 -3.32
N GLU A 9 -10.13 -9.28 -3.17
CA GLU A 9 -9.15 -9.94 -2.30
C GLU A 9 -7.72 -9.62 -2.72
N LYS A 10 -7.42 -9.66 -4.03
CA LYS A 10 -6.10 -9.27 -4.56
C LYS A 10 -5.76 -7.81 -4.27
N LEU A 11 -6.72 -6.91 -4.42
CA LEU A 11 -6.51 -5.49 -4.11
C LEU A 11 -6.24 -5.29 -2.61
N ILE A 12 -7.05 -5.90 -1.74
CA ILE A 12 -6.87 -5.82 -0.29
C ILE A 12 -5.50 -6.39 0.10
N LYS A 13 -5.13 -7.55 -0.46
CA LYS A 13 -3.80 -8.15 -0.26
C LYS A 13 -2.68 -7.19 -0.67
N LEU A 14 -2.77 -6.58 -1.86
CA LEU A 14 -1.77 -5.61 -2.32
C LEU A 14 -1.68 -4.40 -1.36
N VAL A 15 -2.81 -3.88 -0.91
CA VAL A 15 -2.84 -2.75 0.03
C VAL A 15 -2.18 -3.12 1.36
N MET A 16 -2.40 -4.35 1.87
CA MET A 16 -1.73 -4.83 3.07
C MET A 16 -0.22 -5.05 2.86
N GLU A 17 0.19 -5.53 1.68
CA GLU A 17 1.61 -5.70 1.32
C GLU A 17 2.34 -4.36 1.17
N LEU A 18 1.68 -3.35 0.58
CA LEU A 18 2.17 -1.98 0.55
C LEU A 18 2.33 -1.44 1.98
N GLY A 19 1.31 -1.64 2.82
CA GLY A 19 1.36 -1.26 4.22
C GLY A 19 2.55 -1.86 4.96
N ASP A 20 2.66 -3.19 4.94
CA ASP A 20 3.72 -3.95 5.62
C ASP A 20 5.12 -3.54 5.14
N PHE A 21 5.28 -3.30 3.84
CA PHE A 21 6.56 -2.88 3.27
C PHE A 21 6.98 -1.49 3.75
N PHE A 22 6.10 -0.49 3.64
CA PHE A 22 6.46 0.90 3.94
C PHE A 22 6.64 1.15 5.45
N ILE A 23 5.85 0.48 6.30
CA ILE A 23 6.03 0.49 7.76
C ILE A 23 7.37 -0.13 8.18
N SER A 24 7.91 -1.08 7.43
CA SER A 24 9.13 -1.81 7.82
C SER A 24 10.41 -1.27 7.17
N CYS A 25 10.32 -0.22 6.35
CA CYS A 25 11.44 0.22 5.51
C CYS A 25 12.39 1.24 6.19
N ASP A 26 11.97 1.83 7.30
CA ASP A 26 12.75 2.76 8.12
C ASP A 26 13.67 2.03 9.13
N GLY A 27 13.38 0.75 9.41
CA GLY A 27 14.09 -0.11 10.37
C GLY A 27 13.65 0.06 11.83
N ASN A 28 12.66 0.91 12.14
CA ASN A 28 12.16 1.19 13.48
C ASN A 28 10.63 1.06 13.53
N ILE A 29 10.12 -0.17 13.54
CA ILE A 29 8.69 -0.43 13.70
C ILE A 29 8.18 0.21 15.01
N ASP A 30 7.44 1.32 14.93
CA ASP A 30 6.71 1.93 16.04
C ASP A 30 5.35 1.23 16.22
N GLU A 31 4.89 1.10 17.47
CA GLU A 31 3.53 0.63 17.79
C GLU A 31 2.43 1.47 17.08
N ARG A 32 2.72 2.73 16.72
CA ARG A 32 1.83 3.58 15.92
C ARG A 32 1.65 3.11 14.48
N GLU A 33 2.67 2.49 13.90
CA GLU A 33 2.61 1.95 12.54
C GLU A 33 1.88 0.60 12.51
N LEU A 34 2.05 -0.22 13.54
CA LEU A 34 1.22 -1.41 13.76
C LEU A 34 -0.27 -1.07 13.89
N ASN A 35 -0.61 0.10 14.44
CA ASN A 35 -1.99 0.57 14.55
C ASN A 35 -2.65 0.90 13.18
N PHE A 36 -1.89 1.06 12.10
CA PHE A 36 -2.45 1.27 10.77
C PHE A 36 -3.25 0.05 10.28
N VAL A 37 -2.68 -1.14 10.46
CA VAL A 37 -3.36 -2.42 10.26
C VAL A 37 -4.64 -2.46 11.12
N ASP A 38 -4.56 -1.96 12.34
CA ASP A 38 -5.68 -1.95 13.28
C ASP A 38 -6.73 -0.86 13.01
N GLN A 39 -6.51 0.10 12.11
CA GLN A 39 -7.54 1.08 11.71
C GLN A 39 -8.10 0.83 10.31
N TYR A 40 -7.27 0.42 9.36
CA TYR A 40 -7.70 0.20 7.99
C TYR A 40 -8.50 -1.12 7.86
N ILE A 41 -8.06 -2.19 8.53
CA ILE A 41 -8.72 -3.50 8.47
C ILE A 41 -10.11 -3.48 9.11
N PRO A 42 -10.33 -2.90 10.31
CA PRO A 42 -11.67 -2.85 10.88
C PRO A 42 -12.66 -2.03 10.05
N ASN A 43 -12.19 -1.02 9.32
CA ASN A 43 -13.03 -0.27 8.38
C ASN A 43 -13.52 -1.15 7.22
N LEU A 44 -12.68 -2.05 6.69
CA LEU A 44 -13.12 -3.01 5.66
C LEU A 44 -14.16 -4.00 6.21
N VAL A 45 -13.99 -4.47 7.45
CA VAL A 45 -14.97 -5.33 8.12
C VAL A 45 -16.28 -4.59 8.38
N ALA A 46 -16.20 -3.38 8.94
CA ALA A 46 -17.36 -2.57 9.35
C ALA A 46 -18.23 -2.18 8.16
N ASN A 47 -17.63 -1.96 6.98
CA ASN A 47 -18.35 -1.67 5.75
C ASN A 47 -18.87 -2.93 5.02
N GLY A 48 -18.71 -4.12 5.60
CA GLY A 48 -19.16 -5.39 5.00
C GLY A 48 -18.42 -5.74 3.70
N ILE A 49 -17.24 -5.15 3.48
CA ILE A 49 -16.40 -5.40 2.30
C ILE A 49 -15.84 -6.82 2.39
N MET A 50 -15.47 -7.26 3.60
CA MET A 50 -14.91 -8.57 3.87
C MET A 50 -15.23 -9.01 5.31
N SER A 51 -15.35 -10.32 5.56
CA SER A 51 -15.45 -10.84 6.91
C SER A 51 -14.10 -10.81 7.63
N LYS A 52 -14.12 -10.77 8.97
CA LYS A 52 -12.89 -10.83 9.78
C LYS A 52 -12.01 -12.03 9.42
N LYS A 53 -12.63 -13.20 9.23
CA LYS A 53 -11.92 -14.44 8.87
C LYS A 53 -11.20 -14.32 7.53
N GLU A 54 -11.86 -13.78 6.51
CA GLU A 54 -11.24 -13.60 5.18
C GLU A 54 -10.06 -12.64 5.24
N LEU A 55 -10.10 -11.61 6.09
CA LEU A 55 -8.96 -10.71 6.32
C LEU A 55 -7.81 -11.40 7.08
N GLU A 56 -8.12 -12.21 8.08
CA GLU A 56 -7.12 -13.05 8.78
C GLU A 56 -6.44 -14.01 7.79
N ASP A 57 -7.22 -14.69 6.94
CA ASP A 57 -6.70 -15.59 5.91
C ASP A 57 -5.78 -14.85 4.91
N ILE A 58 -6.11 -13.59 4.54
CA ILE A 58 -5.24 -12.76 3.70
C ILE A 58 -3.97 -12.37 4.45
N ARG A 59 -4.08 -11.93 5.71
CA ARG A 59 -2.95 -11.53 6.55
C ARG A 59 -1.95 -12.67 6.71
N ASP A 60 -2.44 -13.87 6.99
CA ASP A 60 -1.61 -15.07 7.13
C ASP A 60 -0.93 -15.48 5.81
N SER A 61 -1.46 -15.02 4.68
CA SER A 61 -0.90 -15.27 3.34
C SER A 61 0.12 -14.23 2.88
N LEU A 62 0.38 -13.20 3.69
CA LEU A 62 1.33 -12.14 3.35
C LEU A 62 2.76 -12.68 3.32
N THR A 63 3.57 -12.12 2.44
CA THR A 63 4.99 -12.47 2.35
C THR A 63 5.80 -11.49 3.19
N HIS A 64 6.24 -11.89 4.38
CA HIS A 64 6.96 -11.03 5.36
C HIS A 64 8.40 -10.61 4.95
N SER A 65 8.73 -10.63 3.66
CA SER A 65 10.07 -10.26 3.15
C SER A 65 10.02 -9.74 1.72
N LEU A 66 8.88 -9.15 1.34
CA LEU A 66 8.71 -8.51 0.05
C LEU A 66 9.80 -7.45 -0.17
N ASN A 67 10.50 -7.53 -1.29
CA ASN A 67 11.38 -6.44 -1.71
C ASN A 67 10.64 -5.46 -2.64
N ILE A 68 11.24 -4.30 -2.89
CA ILE A 68 10.63 -3.23 -3.69
C ILE A 68 10.31 -3.67 -5.13
N ASP A 69 11.15 -4.50 -5.76
CA ASP A 69 10.94 -4.96 -7.13
C ASP A 69 9.72 -5.89 -7.22
N GLU A 70 9.58 -6.80 -6.26
CA GLU A 70 8.40 -7.67 -6.15
C GLU A 70 7.13 -6.87 -5.89
N LEU A 71 7.21 -5.84 -5.04
CA LEU A 71 6.08 -4.94 -4.74
C LEU A 71 5.63 -4.17 -5.99
N ILE A 72 6.58 -3.67 -6.78
CA ILE A 72 6.34 -3.02 -8.08
C ILE A 72 5.66 -4.01 -9.04
N GLU A 73 6.18 -5.24 -9.15
CA GLU A 73 5.61 -6.24 -10.05
C GLU A 73 4.17 -6.60 -9.67
N ARG A 74 3.91 -6.83 -8.37
CA ARG A 74 2.56 -7.11 -7.86
C ARG A 74 1.61 -5.94 -8.11
N THR A 75 2.09 -4.71 -7.94
CA THR A 75 1.31 -3.49 -8.24
C THR A 75 0.95 -3.41 -9.72
N LYS A 76 1.93 -3.60 -10.62
CA LYS A 76 1.70 -3.62 -12.09
C LYS A 76 0.70 -4.68 -12.48
N ASN A 77 0.86 -5.88 -11.94
CA ASN A 77 -0.05 -6.98 -12.18
C ASN A 77 -1.47 -6.58 -11.78
N MET A 78 -1.65 -5.96 -10.60
CA MET A 78 -2.96 -5.48 -10.17
C MET A 78 -3.56 -4.42 -11.09
N ILE A 79 -2.75 -3.43 -11.51
CA ILE A 79 -3.18 -2.37 -12.44
C ILE A 79 -3.63 -2.99 -13.77
N SER A 80 -2.92 -3.98 -14.31
CA SER A 80 -3.29 -4.66 -15.56
C SER A 80 -4.63 -5.43 -15.49
N TYR A 81 -5.17 -5.69 -14.29
CA TYR A 81 -6.45 -6.37 -14.12
C TYR A 81 -7.68 -5.44 -14.13
N VAL A 82 -7.49 -4.12 -14.06
CA VAL A 82 -8.59 -3.16 -14.16
C VAL A 82 -8.78 -2.71 -15.61
N ALA A 83 -9.88 -2.00 -15.90
CA ALA A 83 -10.04 -1.44 -17.24
C ALA A 83 -8.99 -0.34 -17.48
N GLU A 84 -8.54 -0.15 -18.72
CA GLU A 84 -7.52 0.86 -19.09
C GLU A 84 -7.84 2.26 -18.52
N LYS A 85 -9.12 2.66 -18.55
CA LYS A 85 -9.60 3.95 -17.99
C LYS A 85 -9.49 4.05 -16.46
N GLU A 86 -9.33 2.93 -15.77
CA GLU A 86 -9.23 2.80 -14.31
C GLU A 86 -7.79 2.58 -13.84
N GLU A 87 -6.85 2.29 -14.74
CA GLU A 87 -5.44 2.06 -14.41
C GLU A 87 -4.84 3.27 -13.69
N TYR A 88 -4.90 4.45 -14.30
CA TYR A 88 -4.36 5.69 -13.72
C TYR A 88 -5.07 6.10 -12.40
N PRO A 89 -6.42 6.10 -12.32
CA PRO A 89 -7.12 6.33 -11.05
C PRO A 89 -6.71 5.36 -9.92
N LEU A 90 -6.55 4.07 -10.22
CA LEU A 90 -6.12 3.08 -9.23
C LEU A 90 -4.69 3.37 -8.78
N ALA A 91 -3.79 3.58 -9.73
CA ALA A 91 -2.39 3.85 -9.48
C ALA A 91 -2.23 5.11 -8.59
N LYS A 92 -2.98 6.18 -8.88
CA LYS A 92 -3.03 7.40 -8.06
C LYS A 92 -3.61 7.17 -6.67
N THR A 93 -4.64 6.33 -6.56
CA THR A 93 -5.24 5.97 -5.26
C THR A 93 -4.25 5.20 -4.37
N LEU A 94 -3.49 4.27 -4.96
CA LEU A 94 -2.43 3.56 -4.25
C LEU A 94 -1.29 4.51 -3.84
N SER A 95 -0.95 5.47 -4.70
CA SER A 95 0.04 6.52 -4.39
C SER A 95 -0.38 7.35 -3.18
N TYR A 96 -1.63 7.81 -3.15
CA TYR A 96 -2.20 8.57 -2.05
C TYR A 96 -2.21 7.75 -0.74
N PHE A 97 -2.55 6.46 -0.86
CA PHE A 97 -2.52 5.53 0.27
C PHE A 97 -1.12 5.43 0.88
N ILE A 98 -0.08 5.18 0.08
CA ILE A 98 1.31 5.06 0.57
C ILE A 98 1.76 6.38 1.21
N LYS A 99 1.41 7.52 0.60
CA LYS A 99 1.74 8.82 1.17
C LYS A 99 1.10 9.05 2.54
N THR A 100 -0.18 8.74 2.67
CA THR A 100 -0.90 8.88 3.96
C THR A 100 -0.29 7.97 5.04
N LEU A 101 0.25 6.82 4.63
CA LEU A 101 0.92 5.90 5.52
C LEU A 101 2.26 6.46 6.02
N ILE A 102 3.12 6.93 5.11
CA ILE A 102 4.42 7.56 5.43
C ILE A 102 4.23 8.81 6.29
N GLU A 103 3.14 9.56 6.10
CA GLU A 103 2.86 10.77 6.88
C GLU A 103 2.20 10.50 8.25
N ALA A 104 1.84 9.25 8.56
CA ALA A 104 0.95 8.94 9.68
C ALA A 104 1.58 9.13 11.06
N ASP A 105 2.88 8.88 11.19
CA ASP A 105 3.64 8.96 12.44
C ASP A 105 4.20 10.37 12.72
N GLY A 106 4.16 11.24 11.69
CA GLY A 106 4.61 12.62 11.71
C GLY A 106 6.08 12.82 11.37
N GLU A 107 6.81 11.77 10.99
CA GLU A 107 8.22 11.81 10.62
C GLU A 107 8.43 11.10 9.27
N ILE A 108 9.12 11.74 8.33
CA ILE A 108 9.37 11.14 7.01
C ILE A 108 10.84 10.72 6.95
N HIS A 109 11.08 9.42 6.85
CA HIS A 109 12.40 8.86 6.78
C HIS A 109 12.95 8.86 5.34
N PRO A 110 14.27 9.07 5.14
CA PRO A 110 14.87 9.06 3.80
C PRO A 110 14.64 7.77 3.00
N ASN A 111 14.54 6.63 3.69
CA ASN A 111 14.27 5.33 3.07
C ASN A 111 12.85 5.25 2.49
N GLU A 112 11.86 5.81 3.19
CA GLU A 112 10.47 5.83 2.72
C GLU A 112 10.33 6.65 1.44
N VAL A 113 10.97 7.82 1.41
CA VAL A 113 11.05 8.67 0.20
C VAL A 113 11.71 7.90 -0.94
N GLN A 114 12.87 7.28 -0.68
CA GLN A 114 13.60 6.51 -1.68
C GLN A 114 12.74 5.36 -2.24
N TYR A 115 12.08 4.58 -1.38
CA TYR A 115 11.27 3.46 -1.83
C TYR A 115 9.97 3.88 -2.51
N TYR A 116 9.37 4.99 -2.08
CA TYR A 116 8.20 5.55 -2.75
C TYR A 116 8.54 6.02 -4.17
N ASP A 117 9.67 6.69 -4.34
CA ASP A 117 10.15 7.12 -5.66
C ASP A 117 10.48 5.93 -6.56
N LEU A 118 11.12 4.90 -6.01
CA LEU A 118 11.35 3.63 -6.73
C LEU A 118 10.03 2.98 -7.14
N TRP A 119 9.05 2.94 -6.24
CA TRP A 119 7.73 2.39 -6.53
C TRP A 119 7.02 3.17 -7.64
N LYS A 120 6.89 4.50 -7.53
CA LYS A 120 6.27 5.39 -8.54
C LYS A 120 6.89 5.20 -9.92
N LYS A 121 8.22 5.30 -9.99
CA LYS A 121 8.99 5.10 -11.21
C LYS A 121 8.79 3.69 -11.76
N GLY A 122 8.80 2.71 -10.86
CA GLY A 122 8.61 1.31 -11.17
C GLY A 122 7.31 1.08 -11.91
N ILE A 123 6.20 1.59 -11.39
CA ILE A 123 4.85 1.39 -11.96
C ILE A 123 4.48 2.38 -13.07
N GLY A 124 5.35 3.36 -13.35
CA GLY A 124 5.19 4.29 -14.47
C GLY A 124 4.18 5.40 -14.24
N ILE A 125 3.95 5.82 -12.98
CA ILE A 125 3.18 7.02 -12.68
C ILE A 125 4.13 8.19 -12.52
N ASP A 126 3.81 9.30 -13.17
CA ASP A 126 4.34 10.63 -12.87
C ASP A 126 3.15 11.49 -12.41
N ASP A 127 2.91 11.54 -11.10
CA ASP A 127 1.78 12.27 -10.52
C ASP A 127 2.13 13.68 -10.05
N ASN A 128 3.34 14.19 -10.36
CA ASN A 128 3.94 15.41 -9.78
C ASN A 128 3.86 15.47 -8.25
N THR A 129 3.58 14.35 -7.57
CA THR A 129 3.51 14.30 -6.11
C THR A 129 4.91 14.02 -5.59
N ASP A 130 5.62 15.11 -5.29
CA ASP A 130 6.91 15.05 -4.62
C ASP A 130 6.67 14.92 -3.10
N ILE A 131 7.26 13.88 -2.49
CA ILE A 131 7.27 13.78 -1.02
C ILE A 131 8.34 14.74 -0.46
N SER A 132 9.33 15.15 -1.28
CA SER A 132 10.40 16.05 -0.87
C SER A 132 9.98 17.53 -0.74
N ASP A 133 8.77 17.90 -1.15
CA ASP A 133 8.17 19.22 -0.88
C ASP A 133 7.68 19.38 0.58
N ILE A 134 7.81 18.33 1.39
CA ILE A 134 7.42 18.31 2.79
C ILE A 134 8.67 18.57 3.62
N ASN A 135 8.64 19.64 4.43
CA ASN A 135 9.75 20.10 5.27
C ASN A 135 10.41 18.93 6.01
N ILE A 136 11.59 18.53 5.55
CA ILE A 136 12.52 17.71 6.29
C ILE A 136 13.18 18.66 7.30
N ASP A 137 12.62 18.76 8.51
CA ASP A 137 13.34 19.37 9.62
C ASP A 137 14.48 18.41 10.02
N VAL A 138 15.69 18.74 9.54
CA VAL A 138 16.96 18.10 9.93
C VAL A 138 17.47 18.70 11.24
#